data_AF-A0A540LPR5-F1
#
_entry.id   AF-A0A540LPR5-F1
#
_cell.length_a   1.000
_cell.length_b   1.000
_cell.length_c   1.000
_cell.angle_alpha   90.00
_cell.angle_beta   90.00
_cell.angle_gamma   90.00
#
_symmetry.space_group_name_H-M   'P 1'
#
loop_
_entity.id
_entity.type
_entity.pdbx_description
1 polymer ?
#
loop_
_entity_poly.entity_id
_entity_poly.type
_entity_poly.pdbx_seq_one_letter_code
_entity_poly.pdbx_strand_id
1 'polypeptide(L)'
;MAMELEEAEGKTVLCLLTDPDGTPLGSSVYLPQNTEPQHLQQIVNQLLKNEERLPYAFYIQDQELLESLGKYAEKKKISVEKVLNIVYQPQAVFRIRPVHRCSATIAGHREAVLSVAFSPDGQQLASGSGDTTVRLWDLNTQTPLHTCTVAASLENFNVGIHRQGSHQAIHLLKSVICLSGHTLAVTCVKWGGDGVIYTGSQDCTIKVWETTQGKLIRELKGHGHWVNSLTLSTEYVLRTGAFDHTGKQYSSPEEMKKAALERYNKMKGNAPERLVSGSDDFTMFLWEPSVSKQPKTRMTGHQLEKHMEQKK
;
A
#
# COMPACT_ATOMS: atom_id res chain seq x y z
N MET A 1 27.80 11.99 -33.80
CA MET A 1 27.08 11.35 -34.92
C MET A 1 25.71 11.99 -34.95
N ALA A 2 25.53 12.97 -35.84
CA ALA A 2 24.28 13.70 -35.97
C ALA A 2 23.22 12.75 -36.51
N MET A 3 22.13 12.60 -35.77
CA MET A 3 20.98 11.80 -36.18
C MET A 3 20.13 12.72 -37.05
N GLU A 4 20.32 12.63 -38.37
CA GLU A 4 19.43 13.23 -39.36
C GLU A 4 18.06 12.56 -39.21
N LEU A 5 17.11 13.31 -38.63
CA LEU A 5 15.71 12.96 -38.66
C LEU A 5 15.22 13.22 -40.08
N GLU A 6 14.85 12.16 -40.80
CA GLU A 6 14.18 12.25 -42.10
C GLU A 6 13.05 13.28 -42.01
N GLU A 7 13.12 14.31 -42.85
CA GLU A 7 12.05 15.29 -43.05
C GLU A 7 10.82 14.58 -43.62
N ALA A 8 9.97 14.07 -42.74
CA ALA A 8 8.60 13.74 -43.11
C ALA A 8 7.89 15.05 -43.45
N GLU A 9 7.45 15.21 -44.72
CA GLU A 9 6.57 16.28 -45.21
C GLU A 9 5.21 16.28 -44.50
N GLY A 10 5.21 16.62 -43.22
CA GLY A 10 4.05 16.67 -42.35
C GLY A 10 4.09 17.94 -41.52
N LYS A 11 2.94 18.61 -41.39
CA LYS A 11 2.80 19.79 -40.53
C LYS A 11 3.36 19.47 -39.13
N THR A 12 4.20 20.35 -38.59
CA THR A 12 4.80 20.22 -37.26
C THR A 12 4.12 21.15 -36.25
N VAL A 13 4.31 20.87 -34.96
CA VAL A 13 3.85 21.70 -33.84
C VAL A 13 5.01 21.90 -32.88
N LEU A 14 5.23 23.14 -32.45
CA LEU A 14 6.23 23.45 -31.45
C LEU A 14 5.70 23.05 -30.06
N CYS A 15 6.35 22.10 -29.41
CA CYS A 15 5.92 21.54 -28.14
C CYS A 15 6.97 21.79 -27.04
N LEU A 16 6.51 22.00 -25.82
CA LEU A 16 7.36 22.04 -24.63
C LEU A 16 6.86 20.96 -23.66
N LEU A 17 7.75 20.03 -23.32
CA LEU A 17 7.46 18.99 -22.33
C LEU A 17 7.77 19.55 -20.94
N THR A 18 6.84 19.43 -19.99
CA THR A 18 7.05 19.83 -18.59
C THR A 18 6.65 18.74 -17.63
N ASP A 19 7.27 18.72 -16.45
CA ASP A 19 6.78 17.91 -15.33
C ASP A 19 5.48 18.51 -14.74
N PRO A 20 4.82 17.83 -13.78
CA PRO A 20 3.60 18.36 -13.13
C PRO A 20 3.80 19.67 -12.36
N ASP A 21 5.04 20.00 -11.98
CA ASP A 21 5.39 21.24 -11.28
C ASP A 21 5.70 22.40 -12.25
N GLY A 22 5.68 22.14 -13.56
CA GLY A 22 5.93 23.12 -14.62
C GLY A 22 7.40 23.27 -15.02
N THR A 23 8.29 22.42 -14.53
CA THR A 23 9.71 22.41 -14.91
C THR A 23 9.86 21.86 -16.32
N PRO A 24 10.52 22.57 -17.25
CA PRO A 24 10.69 22.11 -18.62
C PRO A 24 11.71 20.96 -18.72
N LEU A 25 11.34 19.92 -19.45
CA LEU A 25 12.21 18.80 -19.82
C LEU A 25 12.97 19.16 -21.11
N GLY A 26 14.00 19.98 -20.96
CA GLY A 26 14.81 20.49 -22.07
C GLY A 26 14.18 21.69 -22.77
N SER A 27 14.65 21.97 -23.98
CA SER A 27 14.14 23.05 -24.83
C SER A 27 12.90 22.62 -25.60
N SER A 28 12.13 23.59 -26.13
CA SER A 28 11.01 23.31 -27.02
C SER A 28 11.45 22.54 -28.26
N VAL A 29 10.66 21.56 -28.69
CA VAL A 29 10.95 20.65 -29.82
C VAL A 29 9.80 20.71 -30.83
N TYR A 30 10.15 20.71 -32.12
CA TYR A 30 9.16 20.54 -33.18
C TYR A 30 8.79 19.06 -33.32
N LEU A 31 7.52 18.74 -33.11
CA LEU A 31 7.00 17.39 -33.23
C LEU A 31 6.04 17.30 -34.43
N PRO A 32 6.08 16.22 -35.21
CA PRO A 32 5.09 15.96 -36.25
C PRO A 32 3.65 15.94 -35.71
N GLN A 33 2.67 16.45 -36.45
CA GLN A 33 1.26 16.42 -36.02
C GLN A 33 0.69 15.00 -35.86
N ASN A 34 1.27 14.00 -36.52
CA ASN A 34 0.89 12.59 -36.33
C ASN A 34 1.51 11.96 -35.08
N THR A 35 2.24 12.71 -34.25
CA THR A 35 2.81 12.20 -33.00
C THR A 35 1.69 11.74 -32.05
N GLU A 36 1.64 10.44 -31.81
CA GLU A 36 0.78 9.79 -30.82
C GLU A 36 1.44 9.72 -29.43
N PRO A 37 0.68 9.49 -28.34
CA PRO A 37 1.22 9.41 -26.97
C PRO A 37 2.36 8.39 -26.80
N GLN A 38 2.36 7.28 -27.55
CA GLN A 38 3.44 6.29 -27.50
C GLN A 38 4.77 6.85 -27.96
N HIS A 39 4.77 7.77 -28.94
CA HIS A 39 5.98 8.43 -29.42
C HIS A 39 6.49 9.46 -28.41
N LEU A 40 5.58 10.24 -27.80
CA LEU A 40 5.93 11.14 -26.69
C LEU A 40 6.55 10.38 -25.51
N GLN A 41 6.02 9.19 -25.20
CA GLN A 41 6.58 8.32 -24.18
C GLN A 41 8.03 7.93 -24.50
N GLN A 42 8.34 7.60 -25.76
CA GLN A 42 9.72 7.29 -26.16
C GLN A 42 10.64 8.50 -26.00
N ILE A 43 10.19 9.69 -26.39
CA ILE A 43 10.95 10.94 -26.26
C ILE A 43 11.25 11.24 -24.79
N VAL A 44 10.25 11.19 -23.90
CA VAL A 44 10.44 11.45 -22.47
C VAL A 44 11.39 10.45 -21.84
N ASN A 45 11.25 9.15 -22.14
CA ASN A 45 12.17 8.13 -21.61
C ASN A 45 13.61 8.34 -22.07
N GLN A 46 13.83 8.76 -23.32
CA GLN A 46 15.16 9.08 -23.85
C GLN A 46 15.75 10.32 -23.18
N LEU A 47 14.98 11.40 -23.06
CA LEU A 47 15.42 12.67 -22.46
C LEU A 47 15.77 12.51 -20.97
N LEU A 48 14.97 11.73 -20.23
CA LEU A 48 15.23 11.42 -18.82
C LEU A 48 16.32 10.36 -18.61
N LYS A 49 16.80 9.73 -19.69
CA LYS A 49 17.76 8.61 -19.64
C LYS A 49 17.30 7.49 -18.70
N ASN A 50 16.01 7.16 -18.73
CA ASN A 50 15.47 6.08 -17.91
C ASN A 50 16.11 4.75 -18.32
N GLU A 51 16.57 3.96 -17.35
CA GLU A 51 17.13 2.62 -17.60
C GLU A 51 16.08 1.67 -18.17
N GLU A 52 14.82 1.84 -17.77
CA GLU A 52 13.67 1.07 -18.23
C GLU A 52 12.63 1.97 -18.91
N ARG A 53 11.82 1.40 -19.81
CA ARG A 53 10.74 2.13 -20.50
C ARG A 53 9.55 2.34 -19.54
N LEU A 54 9.48 3.51 -18.93
CA LEU A 54 8.38 3.87 -18.04
C LEU A 54 7.15 4.36 -18.84
N PRO A 55 5.92 4.01 -18.42
CA PRO A 55 4.70 4.54 -19.02
C PRO A 55 4.43 5.97 -18.53
N TYR A 56 4.00 6.82 -19.44
CA TYR A 56 3.64 8.21 -19.15
C TYR A 56 2.27 8.52 -19.74
N ALA A 57 1.45 9.26 -18.98
CA ALA A 57 0.30 9.99 -19.49
C ALA A 57 0.76 11.38 -19.93
N PHE A 58 0.08 11.96 -20.91
CA PHE A 58 0.37 13.29 -21.41
C PHE A 58 -0.87 14.16 -21.29
N TYR A 59 -0.73 15.37 -20.77
CA TYR A 59 -1.83 16.29 -20.58
C TYR A 59 -1.56 17.62 -21.29
N ILE A 60 -2.61 18.17 -21.89
CA ILE A 60 -2.60 19.49 -22.51
C ILE A 60 -3.83 20.24 -22.00
N GLN A 61 -3.64 21.35 -21.30
CA GLN A 61 -4.74 22.11 -20.67
C GLN A 61 -5.66 21.22 -19.82
N ASP A 62 -5.05 20.42 -18.92
CA ASP A 62 -5.73 19.50 -17.99
C ASP A 62 -6.56 18.37 -18.65
N GLN A 63 -6.36 18.11 -19.94
CA GLN A 63 -6.97 16.97 -20.63
C GLN A 63 -5.92 15.98 -21.09
N GLU A 64 -6.18 14.70 -20.83
CA GLU A 64 -5.32 13.61 -21.27
C GLU A 64 -5.33 13.52 -22.81
N LEU A 65 -4.13 13.47 -23.38
CA LEU A 65 -3.90 13.26 -24.80
C LEU A 65 -4.03 11.77 -25.11
N LEU A 66 -5.16 11.39 -25.70
CA LEU A 66 -5.45 10.00 -26.11
C LEU A 66 -5.30 9.76 -27.62
N GLU A 67 -5.16 10.84 -28.40
CA GLU A 67 -5.09 10.84 -29.86
C GLU A 67 -3.79 11.52 -30.33
N SER A 68 -3.56 11.61 -31.64
CA SER A 68 -2.40 12.35 -32.17
C SER A 68 -2.49 13.86 -31.91
N LEU A 69 -1.34 14.53 -31.80
CA LEU A 69 -1.26 15.98 -31.53
C LEU A 69 -2.08 16.82 -32.51
N GLY A 70 -2.05 16.49 -33.80
CA GLY A 70 -2.81 17.18 -34.85
C GLY A 70 -4.31 17.06 -34.65
N LYS A 71 -4.81 15.84 -34.40
CA LYS A 71 -6.25 15.61 -34.12
C LYS A 71 -6.71 16.35 -32.87
N TYR A 72 -5.88 16.34 -31.82
CA TYR A 72 -6.16 17.07 -30.59
C TYR A 72 -6.22 18.60 -30.84
N ALA A 73 -5.22 19.15 -31.56
CA ALA A 73 -5.15 20.56 -31.88
C ALA A 73 -6.33 21.03 -32.75
N GLU A 74 -6.72 20.24 -33.76
CA GLU A 74 -7.89 20.52 -34.62
C GLU A 74 -9.19 20.53 -33.80
N LYS A 75 -9.42 19.48 -32.99
CA LYS A 75 -10.61 19.32 -32.15
C LYS A 75 -10.76 20.45 -31.14
N LYS A 76 -9.66 20.91 -30.57
CA LYS A 76 -9.63 21.99 -29.57
C LYS A 76 -9.43 23.38 -30.17
N LYS A 77 -9.29 23.49 -31.50
CA LYS A 77 -9.00 24.74 -32.23
C LYS A 77 -7.78 25.48 -31.65
N ILE A 78 -6.74 24.72 -31.27
CA ILE A 78 -5.50 25.27 -30.75
C ILE A 78 -4.65 25.75 -31.92
N SER A 79 -4.11 26.96 -31.82
CA SER A 79 -3.18 27.46 -32.84
C SER A 79 -1.87 26.68 -32.78
N VAL A 80 -1.47 26.11 -33.93
CA VAL A 80 -0.21 25.37 -34.10
C VAL A 80 1.03 26.28 -34.12
N GLU A 81 0.83 27.62 -34.15
CA GLU A 81 1.89 28.62 -34.08
C GLU A 81 2.35 28.91 -32.64
N LYS A 82 1.53 28.54 -31.64
CA LYS A 82 1.87 28.71 -30.22
C LYS A 82 2.57 27.46 -29.68
N VAL A 83 3.48 27.67 -28.75
CA VAL A 83 4.12 26.56 -28.01
C VAL A 83 3.04 25.79 -27.26
N LEU A 84 2.94 24.49 -27.55
CA LEU A 84 2.03 23.58 -26.89
C LEU A 84 2.72 22.99 -25.66
N ASN A 85 2.27 23.38 -24.47
CA ASN A 85 2.78 22.81 -23.23
C ASN A 85 2.12 21.45 -22.99
N ILE A 86 2.94 20.41 -22.93
CA ILE A 86 2.53 19.03 -22.71
C ILE A 86 3.12 18.59 -21.37
N VAL A 87 2.25 18.37 -20.39
CA VAL A 87 2.65 17.88 -19.07
C VAL A 87 2.77 16.35 -19.15
N TYR A 88 3.94 15.79 -18.88
CA TYR A 88 4.12 14.34 -18.77
C TYR A 88 3.96 13.90 -17.32
N GLN A 89 3.20 12.83 -17.10
CA GLN A 89 2.96 12.27 -15.77
C GLN A 89 3.26 10.77 -15.77
N PRO A 90 4.16 10.27 -14.90
CA PRO A 90 4.41 8.85 -14.77
C PRO A 90 3.13 8.08 -14.44
N GLN A 91 2.88 6.99 -15.16
CA GLN A 91 1.82 6.04 -14.81
C GLN A 91 2.39 4.86 -14.03
N ALA A 92 1.53 4.16 -13.29
CA ALA A 92 1.91 2.89 -12.68
C ALA A 92 2.25 1.87 -13.78
N VAL A 93 3.40 1.20 -13.66
CA VAL A 93 3.84 0.16 -14.61
C VAL A 93 2.91 -1.06 -14.61
N PHE A 94 2.13 -1.23 -13.54
CA PHE A 94 1.22 -2.35 -13.36
C PHE A 94 -0.24 -1.92 -13.50
N ARG A 95 -1.05 -2.79 -14.09
CA ARG A 95 -2.51 -2.65 -14.09
C ARG A 95 -3.09 -3.47 -12.96
N ILE A 96 -3.80 -2.80 -12.04
CA ILE A 96 -4.60 -3.47 -11.03
C ILE A 96 -5.84 -4.02 -11.70
N ARG A 97 -6.03 -5.34 -11.64
CA ARG A 97 -7.30 -5.95 -12.08
C ARG A 97 -8.34 -5.69 -10.99
N PRO A 98 -9.49 -5.08 -11.32
CA PRO A 98 -10.55 -4.89 -10.35
C PRO A 98 -11.05 -6.25 -9.84
N VAL A 99 -11.15 -6.38 -8.53
CA VAL A 99 -11.75 -7.56 -7.88
C VAL A 99 -13.26 -7.45 -8.00
N HIS A 100 -13.87 -8.40 -8.71
CA HIS A 100 -15.31 -8.38 -9.03
C HIS A 100 -16.11 -9.46 -8.28
N ARG A 101 -15.45 -10.27 -7.46
CA ARG A 101 -16.09 -11.31 -6.64
C ARG A 101 -15.31 -11.60 -5.36
N CYS A 102 -16.01 -12.07 -4.34
CA CYS A 102 -15.38 -12.60 -3.13
C CYS A 102 -14.55 -13.85 -3.49
N SER A 103 -13.27 -13.86 -3.09
CA SER A 103 -12.36 -14.99 -3.36
C SER A 103 -12.49 -16.11 -2.32
N ALA A 104 -12.72 -15.76 -1.05
CA ALA A 104 -12.87 -16.71 0.06
C ALA A 104 -13.52 -16.06 1.28
N THR A 105 -14.20 -16.87 2.11
CA THR A 105 -14.63 -16.49 3.46
C THR A 105 -13.83 -17.29 4.47
N ILE A 106 -13.18 -16.62 5.40
CA ILE A 106 -12.26 -17.24 6.36
C ILE A 106 -12.83 -17.09 7.77
N ALA A 107 -13.32 -18.18 8.35
CA ALA A 107 -13.87 -18.19 9.70
C ALA A 107 -12.79 -18.44 10.75
N GLY A 108 -12.91 -17.81 11.92
CA GLY A 108 -12.07 -18.15 13.08
C GLY A 108 -12.13 -17.16 14.24
N HIS A 109 -12.33 -15.87 13.98
CA HIS A 109 -12.59 -14.91 15.06
C HIS A 109 -13.96 -15.16 15.70
N ARG A 110 -14.05 -14.94 17.01
CA ARG A 110 -15.28 -15.13 17.81
C ARG A 110 -16.12 -13.87 17.94
N GLU A 111 -15.52 -12.72 17.64
CA GLU A 111 -16.17 -11.42 17.64
C GLU A 111 -15.81 -10.63 16.37
N ALA A 112 -16.28 -9.38 16.29
CA ALA A 112 -16.05 -8.49 15.16
C ALA A 112 -14.54 -8.29 14.89
N VAL A 113 -14.17 -8.45 13.62
CA VAL A 113 -12.84 -8.08 13.14
C VAL A 113 -12.81 -6.55 13.00
N LEU A 114 -11.92 -5.90 13.75
CA LEU A 114 -11.83 -4.44 13.81
C LEU A 114 -10.71 -3.90 12.92
N SER A 115 -9.68 -4.71 12.63
CA SER A 115 -8.55 -4.30 11.82
C SER A 115 -8.01 -5.45 11.00
N VAL A 116 -7.53 -5.15 9.79
CA VAL A 116 -6.83 -6.10 8.92
C VAL A 116 -5.60 -5.44 8.27
N ALA A 117 -4.55 -6.21 8.01
CA ALA A 117 -3.34 -5.74 7.32
C ALA A 117 -2.65 -6.87 6.56
N PHE A 118 -2.34 -6.65 5.28
CA PHE A 118 -1.48 -7.56 4.51
C PHE A 118 -0.03 -7.47 4.97
N SER A 119 0.68 -8.60 4.95
CA SER A 119 2.13 -8.61 5.06
C SER A 119 2.78 -7.85 3.90
N PRO A 120 4.01 -7.35 4.06
CA PRO A 120 4.70 -6.63 2.98
C PRO A 120 4.82 -7.45 1.68
N ASP A 121 5.03 -8.76 1.77
CA ASP A 121 5.08 -9.66 0.62
C ASP A 121 3.70 -10.03 0.04
N GLY A 122 2.61 -9.61 0.67
CA GLY A 122 1.23 -9.90 0.28
C GLY A 122 0.79 -11.35 0.47
N GLN A 123 1.63 -12.22 1.04
CA GLN A 123 1.33 -13.65 1.18
C GLN A 123 0.51 -13.98 2.42
N GLN A 124 0.54 -13.10 3.43
CA GLN A 124 -0.18 -13.28 4.68
C GLN A 124 -1.12 -12.11 4.95
N LEU A 125 -2.21 -12.40 5.65
CA LEU A 125 -3.12 -11.41 6.20
C LEU A 125 -3.07 -11.49 7.72
N ALA A 126 -2.97 -10.35 8.39
CA ALA A 126 -3.19 -10.25 9.84
C ALA A 126 -4.56 -9.63 10.10
N SER A 127 -5.29 -10.13 11.10
CA SER A 127 -6.57 -9.56 11.55
C SER A 127 -6.62 -9.43 13.06
N GLY A 128 -7.06 -8.28 13.57
CA GLY A 128 -7.33 -8.01 14.98
C GLY A 128 -8.82 -7.93 15.27
N SER A 129 -9.25 -8.42 16.42
CA SER A 129 -10.67 -8.64 16.73
C SER A 129 -11.05 -8.20 18.15
N GLY A 130 -12.36 -8.02 18.35
CA GLY A 130 -12.99 -7.90 19.67
C GLY A 130 -12.70 -9.07 20.60
N ASP A 131 -12.44 -10.25 20.03
CA ASP A 131 -12.11 -11.47 20.79
C ASP A 131 -10.71 -11.46 21.45
N THR A 132 -10.09 -10.29 21.52
CA THR A 132 -8.78 -9.99 22.11
C THR A 132 -7.58 -10.68 21.46
N THR A 133 -7.78 -11.27 20.27
CA THR A 133 -6.71 -11.96 19.53
C THR A 133 -6.35 -11.28 18.22
N VAL A 134 -5.13 -11.56 17.76
CA VAL A 134 -4.73 -11.33 16.37
C VAL A 134 -4.48 -12.66 15.69
N ARG A 135 -4.97 -12.83 14.46
CA ARG A 135 -4.77 -14.04 13.67
C ARG A 135 -3.97 -13.74 12.41
N LEU A 136 -3.04 -14.62 12.09
CA LEU A 136 -2.31 -14.62 10.82
C LEU A 136 -2.89 -15.70 9.91
N TRP A 137 -3.15 -15.34 8.65
CA TRP A 137 -3.73 -16.18 7.62
C TRP A 137 -2.76 -16.28 6.46
N ASP A 138 -2.52 -17.50 5.97
CA ASP A 138 -1.79 -17.72 4.72
C ASP A 138 -2.79 -17.69 3.56
N LEU A 139 -2.53 -16.80 2.59
CA LEU A 139 -3.41 -16.57 1.45
C LEU A 139 -3.07 -17.46 0.24
N ASN A 140 -1.88 -18.06 0.21
CA ASN A 140 -1.44 -18.93 -0.87
C ASN A 140 -2.11 -20.30 -0.80
N THR A 141 -2.51 -20.73 0.40
CA THR A 141 -2.82 -22.14 0.61
C THR A 141 -4.04 -22.62 -0.18
N GLN A 142 -5.13 -21.87 -0.34
CA GLN A 142 -6.41 -22.32 -0.97
C GLN A 142 -6.88 -23.78 -0.64
N THR A 143 -6.24 -24.48 0.29
CA THR A 143 -6.35 -25.89 0.67
C THR A 143 -5.48 -26.14 1.92
N PRO A 144 -5.91 -27.00 2.85
CA PRO A 144 -5.15 -27.31 4.06
C PRO A 144 -3.96 -28.24 3.76
N LEU A 145 -2.76 -27.88 4.22
CA LEU A 145 -1.69 -28.87 4.39
C LEU A 145 -1.88 -29.55 5.76
N HIS A 146 -2.11 -30.87 5.72
CA HIS A 146 -2.30 -31.82 6.82
C HIS A 146 -3.73 -32.08 7.36
N THR A 147 -4.22 -33.27 7.01
CA THR A 147 -5.25 -34.04 7.73
C THR A 147 -4.53 -34.92 8.76
N CYS A 148 -4.63 -34.58 10.04
CA CYS A 148 -4.37 -35.53 11.12
C CYS A 148 -5.72 -36.05 11.61
N THR A 149 -6.08 -37.28 11.24
CA THR A 149 -7.15 -38.02 11.90
C THR A 149 -6.63 -38.50 13.24
N VAL A 150 -7.06 -37.87 14.32
CA VAL A 150 -7.16 -38.54 15.63
C VAL A 150 -8.58 -38.35 16.11
N ALA A 151 -9.28 -39.48 16.22
CA ALA A 151 -10.62 -39.54 16.80
C ALA A 151 -10.56 -39.09 18.26
N ALA A 152 -11.27 -38.01 18.60
CA ALA A 152 -11.82 -37.78 19.93
C ALA A 152 -12.91 -36.71 19.86
N SER A 153 -14.14 -37.15 20.12
CA SER A 153 -15.31 -36.39 20.61
C SER A 153 -15.69 -35.10 19.88
N LEU A 154 -16.62 -35.25 18.94
CA LEU A 154 -17.53 -34.19 18.51
C LEU A 154 -18.66 -34.05 19.54
N GLU A 155 -18.56 -33.10 20.45
CA GLU A 155 -19.73 -32.45 21.03
C GLU A 155 -19.51 -30.93 21.02
N ASN A 156 -20.52 -30.19 20.55
CA ASN A 156 -20.67 -28.73 20.56
C ASN A 156 -20.21 -27.92 19.33
N PHE A 157 -20.57 -28.35 18.12
CA PHE A 157 -20.73 -27.42 16.99
C PHE A 157 -22.21 -27.16 16.71
N ASN A 158 -22.76 -26.10 17.31
CA ASN A 158 -24.00 -25.51 16.81
C ASN A 158 -23.67 -24.60 15.62
N VAL A 159 -23.59 -25.20 14.43
CA VAL A 159 -23.59 -24.45 13.17
C VAL A 159 -25.05 -24.33 12.74
N GLY A 160 -25.58 -23.11 12.70
CA GLY A 160 -26.87 -22.84 12.07
C GLY A 160 -26.79 -23.20 10.58
N ILE A 161 -27.42 -24.31 10.20
CA ILE A 161 -27.56 -24.72 8.81
C ILE A 161 -28.83 -24.07 8.27
N HIS A 162 -28.69 -23.14 7.32
CA HIS A 162 -29.73 -22.92 6.33
C HIS A 162 -29.12 -23.21 4.95
N ARG A 163 -29.52 -24.33 4.34
CA ARG A 163 -29.16 -24.70 2.97
C ARG A 163 -30.41 -25.17 2.24
N GLN A 164 -30.77 -24.44 1.18
CA GLN A 164 -31.28 -25.07 -0.04
C GLN A 164 -30.18 -25.00 -1.09
N GLY A 165 -29.87 -26.16 -1.68
CA GLY A 165 -29.42 -26.29 -3.06
C GLY A 165 -27.96 -25.96 -3.40
N SER A 166 -27.26 -27.00 -3.89
CA SER A 166 -26.00 -27.00 -4.65
C SER A 166 -24.68 -26.88 -3.87
N HIS A 167 -23.81 -27.85 -4.12
CA HIS A 167 -22.52 -28.06 -3.49
C HIS A 167 -21.55 -26.91 -3.82
N GLN A 168 -21.32 -26.00 -2.87
CA GLN A 168 -20.08 -25.23 -2.82
C GLN A 168 -19.16 -25.85 -1.76
N ALA A 169 -18.01 -26.35 -2.20
CA ALA A 169 -16.91 -26.71 -1.32
C ALA A 169 -16.38 -25.42 -0.68
N ILE A 170 -16.64 -25.23 0.62
CA ILE A 170 -16.08 -24.12 1.39
C ILE A 170 -14.67 -24.55 1.77
N HIS A 171 -13.66 -24.06 1.05
CA HIS A 171 -12.26 -24.21 1.44
C HIS A 171 -11.99 -23.33 2.67
N LEU A 172 -11.97 -23.94 3.85
CA LEU A 172 -11.64 -23.26 5.09
C LEU A 172 -10.12 -23.06 5.18
N LEU A 173 -9.67 -21.83 4.91
CA LEU A 173 -8.32 -21.40 5.26
C LEU A 173 -8.22 -21.42 6.80
N LYS A 174 -7.32 -22.23 7.36
CA LYS A 174 -7.04 -22.24 8.80
C LYS A 174 -6.11 -21.08 9.14
N SER A 175 -6.35 -20.40 10.27
CA SER A 175 -5.38 -19.44 10.81
C SER A 175 -4.08 -20.17 11.12
N VAL A 176 -2.95 -19.64 10.64
CA VAL A 176 -1.62 -20.23 10.83
C VAL A 176 -1.12 -19.96 12.24
N ILE A 177 -1.34 -18.74 12.75
CA ILE A 177 -0.87 -18.30 14.06
C ILE A 177 -1.97 -17.48 14.74
N CYS A 178 -2.18 -17.73 16.04
CA CYS A 178 -3.03 -16.93 16.91
C CYS A 178 -2.16 -16.22 17.96
N LEU A 179 -2.11 -14.90 17.91
CA LEU A 179 -1.41 -14.04 18.85
C LEU A 179 -2.39 -13.68 19.96
N SER A 180 -2.11 -14.15 21.17
CA SER A 180 -2.92 -13.89 22.36
C SER A 180 -2.08 -13.19 23.41
N GLY A 181 -2.66 -12.19 24.07
CA GLY A 181 -1.99 -11.44 25.13
C GLY A 181 -2.52 -10.03 25.35
N HIS A 182 -3.34 -9.49 24.45
CA HIS A 182 -4.20 -8.35 24.78
C HIS A 182 -5.34 -8.80 25.69
N THR A 183 -5.76 -7.92 26.59
CA THR A 183 -6.85 -8.21 27.55
C THR A 183 -8.19 -7.64 27.11
N LEU A 184 -8.21 -6.78 26.10
CA LEU A 184 -9.40 -6.20 25.48
C LEU A 184 -9.25 -6.21 23.95
N ALA A 185 -10.29 -5.73 23.26
CA ALA A 185 -10.37 -5.73 21.81
C ALA A 185 -9.11 -5.16 21.13
N VAL A 186 -8.67 -5.82 20.05
CA VAL A 186 -7.57 -5.33 19.21
C VAL A 186 -8.14 -4.43 18.12
N THR A 187 -7.83 -3.15 18.20
CA THR A 187 -8.40 -2.06 17.41
C THR A 187 -7.60 -1.76 16.15
N CYS A 188 -6.30 -2.02 16.15
CA CYS A 188 -5.43 -1.80 14.99
C CYS A 188 -4.27 -2.79 14.93
N VAL A 189 -3.91 -3.23 13.72
CA VAL A 189 -2.81 -4.16 13.44
C VAL A 189 -1.94 -3.61 12.31
N LYS A 190 -0.62 -3.67 12.46
CA LYS A 190 0.36 -3.20 11.47
C LYS A 190 1.56 -4.14 11.36
N TRP A 191 1.99 -4.42 10.14
CA TRP A 191 3.27 -5.11 9.88
C TRP A 191 4.41 -4.11 9.92
N GLY A 192 5.48 -4.43 10.65
CA GLY A 192 6.74 -3.70 10.68
C GLY A 192 7.77 -4.29 9.71
N GLY A 193 8.79 -3.50 9.37
CA GLY A 193 9.81 -3.93 8.41
C GLY A 193 10.85 -4.90 8.95
N ASP A 194 11.01 -4.94 10.28
CA ASP A 194 11.99 -5.81 10.94
C ASP A 194 11.42 -7.21 11.26
N GLY A 195 10.39 -7.67 10.51
CA GLY A 195 9.78 -8.99 10.73
C GLY A 195 8.91 -9.07 11.99
N VAL A 196 8.23 -7.97 12.31
CA VAL A 196 7.39 -7.85 13.50
C VAL A 196 5.98 -7.37 13.16
N ILE A 197 5.05 -7.60 14.06
CA ILE A 197 3.70 -7.03 14.02
C ILE A 197 3.48 -6.15 15.23
N TYR A 198 2.87 -4.99 15.00
CA TYR A 198 2.41 -4.07 16.04
C TYR A 198 0.89 -4.16 16.15
N THR A 199 0.39 -4.27 17.38
CA THR A 199 -1.05 -4.33 17.66
C THR A 199 -1.38 -3.30 18.73
N GLY A 200 -2.40 -2.48 18.49
CA GLY A 200 -2.98 -1.56 19.46
C GLY A 200 -4.32 -2.11 19.94
N SER A 201 -4.68 -1.80 21.18
CA SER A 201 -5.86 -2.35 21.83
C SER A 201 -6.54 -1.34 22.74
N GLN A 202 -7.79 -1.67 23.07
CA GLN A 202 -8.56 -1.03 24.13
C GLN A 202 -7.96 -1.26 25.52
N ASP A 203 -7.02 -2.19 25.69
CA ASP A 203 -6.28 -2.37 26.96
C ASP A 203 -5.21 -1.29 27.21
N CYS A 204 -5.20 -0.22 26.39
CA CYS A 204 -4.28 0.92 26.44
C CYS A 204 -2.82 0.54 26.17
N THR A 205 -2.55 -0.66 25.63
CA THR A 205 -1.21 -1.12 25.30
C THR A 205 -0.99 -1.26 23.81
N ILE A 206 0.27 -1.23 23.42
CA ILE A 206 0.74 -1.68 22.11
C ILE A 206 1.60 -2.91 22.34
N LYS A 207 1.33 -3.99 21.62
CA LYS A 207 2.15 -5.20 21.66
C LYS A 207 2.92 -5.38 20.36
N VAL A 208 4.16 -5.83 20.50
CA VAL A 208 5.08 -6.09 19.41
C VAL A 208 5.32 -7.59 19.38
N TRP A 209 5.02 -8.22 18.24
CA TRP A 209 5.06 -9.66 18.06
C TRP A 209 6.08 -10.02 16.99
N GLU A 210 6.77 -11.13 17.21
CA GLU A 210 7.58 -11.80 16.20
C GLU A 210 6.66 -12.60 15.28
N THR A 211 6.92 -12.59 13.96
CA THR A 211 5.97 -13.12 12.96
C THR A 211 6.09 -14.62 12.69
N THR A 212 7.24 -15.24 12.94
CA THR A 212 7.49 -16.65 12.56
C THR A 212 6.84 -17.63 13.53
N GLN A 213 6.88 -17.33 14.83
CA GLN A 213 6.31 -18.14 15.90
C GLN A 213 5.15 -17.44 16.62
N GLY A 214 4.94 -16.14 16.37
CA GLY A 214 3.91 -15.36 17.04
C GLY A 214 4.27 -14.97 18.47
N LYS A 215 5.57 -14.90 18.80
CA LYS A 215 6.02 -14.62 20.16
C LYS A 215 5.88 -13.14 20.49
N LEU A 216 5.34 -12.82 21.67
CA LEU A 216 5.35 -11.46 22.21
C LEU A 216 6.80 -11.02 22.50
N ILE A 217 7.26 -9.97 21.82
CA ILE A 217 8.59 -9.36 22.00
C ILE A 217 8.52 -8.27 23.07
N ARG A 218 7.58 -7.33 22.93
CA ARG A 218 7.45 -6.16 23.80
C ARG A 218 6.01 -5.76 24.02
N GLU A 219 5.80 -5.10 25.16
CA GLU A 219 4.57 -4.40 25.52
C GLU A 219 4.94 -2.95 25.81
N LEU A 220 4.36 -2.03 25.07
CA LEU A 220 4.56 -0.60 25.19
C LEU A 220 3.35 -0.02 25.93
N LYS A 221 3.62 0.71 27.02
CA LYS A 221 2.63 1.30 27.90
C LYS A 221 2.84 2.80 27.97
N GLY A 222 1.75 3.55 28.10
CA GLY A 222 1.82 4.99 28.29
C GLY A 222 0.49 5.68 28.02
N HIS A 223 -0.34 5.14 27.12
CA HIS A 223 -1.66 5.68 26.83
C HIS A 223 -2.61 5.49 28.02
N GLY A 224 -3.44 6.50 28.27
CA GLY A 224 -4.47 6.48 29.30
C GLY A 224 -5.81 5.93 28.81
N HIS A 225 -5.98 5.75 27.50
CA HIS A 225 -7.16 5.17 26.88
C HIS A 225 -6.76 4.27 25.70
N TRP A 226 -7.76 3.77 24.99
CA TRP A 226 -7.63 2.87 23.85
C TRP A 226 -6.64 3.41 22.81
N VAL A 227 -5.81 2.52 22.27
CA VAL A 227 -4.94 2.84 21.14
C VAL A 227 -5.70 2.53 19.87
N ASN A 228 -5.95 3.50 19.00
CA ASN A 228 -6.83 3.31 17.83
C ASN A 228 -6.10 3.35 16.50
N SER A 229 -4.91 3.97 16.47
CA SER A 229 -4.14 4.12 15.25
C SER A 229 -2.66 3.90 15.51
N LEU A 230 -2.01 3.27 14.53
CA LEU A 230 -0.57 3.03 14.50
C LEU A 230 -0.06 3.38 13.10
N THR A 231 1.06 4.09 13.02
CA THR A 231 1.74 4.38 11.76
C THR A 231 3.25 4.27 11.91
N LEU A 232 3.92 3.80 10.86
CA LEU A 232 5.36 3.57 10.84
C LEU A 232 6.05 4.55 9.90
N SER A 233 7.27 4.96 10.24
CA SER A 233 8.08 5.84 9.37
C SER A 233 8.40 5.25 7.99
N THR A 234 8.26 3.94 7.85
CA THR A 234 8.61 3.11 6.67
C THR A 234 7.36 2.57 5.97
N GLU A 235 6.16 2.95 6.40
CA GLU A 235 4.90 2.34 6.00
C GLU A 235 4.70 2.30 4.47
N TYR A 236 5.15 3.34 3.76
CA TYR A 236 5.11 3.38 2.30
C TYR A 236 5.90 2.23 1.65
N VAL A 237 7.15 2.01 2.07
CA VAL A 237 8.00 0.97 1.50
C VAL A 237 7.50 -0.42 1.87
N LEU A 238 6.93 -0.57 3.07
CA LEU A 238 6.32 -1.82 3.52
C LEU A 238 5.09 -2.20 2.68
N ARG A 239 4.30 -1.23 2.23
CA ARG A 239 3.16 -1.49 1.33
C ARG A 239 3.58 -1.95 -0.07
N THR A 240 4.75 -1.50 -0.54
CA THR A 240 5.31 -2.00 -1.81
C THR A 240 5.97 -3.36 -1.64
N GLY A 241 6.56 -3.63 -0.47
CA GLY A 241 7.18 -4.90 -0.11
C GLY A 241 8.00 -5.52 -1.23
N ALA A 242 7.63 -6.73 -1.66
CA ALA A 242 8.30 -7.47 -2.73
C ALA A 242 8.11 -6.81 -4.11
N PHE A 243 7.03 -6.06 -4.30
CA PHE A 243 6.74 -5.38 -5.54
C PHE A 243 7.62 -4.13 -5.70
N ASP A 244 8.25 -4.00 -6.87
CA ASP A 244 9.02 -2.81 -7.22
C ASP A 244 8.18 -1.84 -8.04
N HIS A 245 7.94 -0.67 -7.45
CA HIS A 245 7.20 0.43 -8.09
C HIS A 245 7.85 0.95 -9.38
N THR A 246 9.14 0.68 -9.62
CA THR A 246 9.84 1.03 -10.87
C THR A 246 9.47 0.12 -12.03
N GLY A 247 8.80 -1.01 -11.78
CA GLY A 247 8.49 -1.99 -12.81
C GLY A 247 9.56 -3.06 -13.02
N LYS A 248 10.70 -2.93 -12.33
CA LYS A 248 11.81 -3.90 -12.39
C LYS A 248 11.32 -5.30 -12.05
N GLN A 249 11.54 -6.23 -12.97
CA GLN A 249 11.27 -7.65 -12.75
C GLN A 249 12.53 -8.35 -12.23
N TYR A 250 12.31 -9.26 -11.28
CA TYR A 250 13.38 -10.03 -10.66
C TYR A 250 13.36 -11.46 -11.16
N SER A 251 14.55 -12.04 -11.32
CA SER A 251 14.70 -13.39 -11.84
C SER A 251 14.34 -14.47 -10.81
N SER A 252 14.41 -14.14 -9.52
CA SER A 252 14.09 -15.04 -8.41
C SER A 252 13.41 -14.34 -7.22
N PRO A 253 12.66 -15.08 -6.38
CA PRO A 253 12.10 -14.54 -5.14
C PRO A 253 13.14 -14.00 -4.16
N GLU A 254 14.35 -14.58 -4.16
CA GLU A 254 15.46 -14.18 -3.30
C GLU A 254 16.01 -12.81 -3.70
N GLU A 255 16.17 -12.59 -5.01
CA GLU A 255 16.60 -11.31 -5.57
C GLU A 255 15.58 -10.21 -5.28
N MET A 256 14.29 -10.52 -5.45
CA MET A 256 13.18 -9.62 -5.12
C MET A 256 13.18 -9.25 -3.64
N LYS A 257 13.36 -10.23 -2.74
CA LYS A 257 13.45 -9.99 -1.29
C LYS A 257 14.65 -9.12 -0.93
N LYS A 258 15.81 -9.34 -1.56
CA LYS A 258 17.01 -8.53 -1.35
C LYS A 258 16.77 -7.07 -1.77
N ALA A 259 16.20 -6.85 -2.95
CA ALA A 259 15.91 -5.49 -3.42
C ALA A 259 14.86 -4.78 -2.55
N ALA A 260 13.83 -5.50 -2.08
CA ALA A 260 12.87 -4.96 -1.11
C ALA A 260 13.54 -4.53 0.20
N LEU A 261 14.45 -5.35 0.72
CA LEU A 261 15.22 -5.04 1.92
C LEU A 261 16.13 -3.83 1.72
N GLU A 262 16.77 -3.70 0.56
CA GLU A 262 17.59 -2.52 0.21
C GLU A 262 16.75 -1.24 0.17
N ARG A 263 15.55 -1.27 -0.44
CA ARG A 263 14.61 -0.13 -0.42
C ARG A 263 14.19 0.25 0.99
N TYR A 264 13.87 -0.75 1.81
CA TYR A 264 13.50 -0.54 3.22
C TYR A 264 14.65 0.11 4.00
N ASN A 265 15.86 -0.43 3.89
CA ASN A 265 17.05 0.10 4.57
C ASN A 265 17.37 1.53 4.12
N LYS A 266 17.23 1.84 2.82
CA LYS A 266 17.41 3.20 2.29
C LYS A 266 16.43 4.19 2.91
N MET A 267 15.15 3.81 3.05
CA MET A 267 14.11 4.67 3.63
C MET A 267 14.25 4.84 5.14
N LYS A 268 14.55 3.73 5.84
CA LYS A 268 14.83 3.74 7.27
C LYS A 268 16.07 4.57 7.61
N GLY A 269 17.07 4.56 6.73
CA GLY A 269 18.35 5.21 6.92
C GLY A 269 19.12 4.57 8.09
N ASN A 270 19.91 5.37 8.80
CA ASN A 270 20.72 4.90 9.94
C ASN A 270 19.95 4.87 11.27
N ALA A 271 18.66 5.24 11.27
CA ALA A 271 17.84 5.32 12.48
C ALA A 271 17.02 4.04 12.69
N PRO A 272 16.61 3.72 13.93
CA PRO A 272 15.62 2.66 14.16
C PRO A 272 14.28 3.02 13.49
N GLU A 273 13.48 1.99 13.18
CA GLU A 273 12.12 2.20 12.70
C GLU A 273 11.30 2.88 13.81
N ARG A 274 10.62 3.97 13.45
CA ARG A 274 9.82 4.76 14.39
C ARG A 274 8.36 4.41 14.22
N LEU A 275 7.68 4.31 15.34
CA LEU A 275 6.24 4.06 15.43
C LEU A 275 5.58 5.29 16.04
N VAL A 276 4.44 5.70 15.51
CA VAL A 276 3.55 6.67 16.15
C VAL A 276 2.25 5.96 16.49
N SER A 277 1.74 6.19 17.70
CA SER A 277 0.42 5.72 18.13
C SER A 277 -0.50 6.89 18.46
N GLY A 278 -1.78 6.73 18.15
CA GLY A 278 -2.85 7.66 18.51
C GLY A 278 -3.87 6.98 19.41
N SER A 279 -4.37 7.72 20.40
CA SER A 279 -5.30 7.21 21.42
C SER A 279 -6.44 8.19 21.68
N ASP A 280 -7.53 7.65 22.21
CA ASP A 280 -8.67 8.42 22.73
C ASP A 280 -8.35 9.26 23.96
N ASP A 281 -7.15 9.13 24.55
CA ASP A 281 -6.67 10.03 25.59
C ASP A 281 -6.24 11.41 25.06
N PHE A 282 -6.54 11.71 23.79
CA PHE A 282 -6.17 12.91 23.04
C PHE A 282 -4.67 13.10 22.87
N THR A 283 -3.88 12.04 23.05
CA THR A 283 -2.43 12.08 22.88
C THR A 283 -1.96 11.18 21.75
N MET A 284 -0.78 11.54 21.25
CA MET A 284 -0.01 10.68 20.38
C MET A 284 1.36 10.44 21.02
N PHE A 285 1.91 9.24 20.84
CA PHE A 285 3.27 8.94 21.25
C PHE A 285 4.14 8.60 20.06
N LEU A 286 5.36 9.10 20.06
CA LEU A 286 6.45 8.66 19.18
C LEU A 286 7.28 7.61 19.91
N TRP A 287 7.51 6.47 19.28
CA TRP A 287 8.23 5.33 19.84
C TRP A 287 9.41 4.92 18.95
N GLU A 288 10.42 4.32 19.57
CA GLU A 288 11.48 3.56 18.90
C GLU A 288 11.50 2.15 19.51
N PRO A 289 10.56 1.26 19.10
CA PRO A 289 10.28 0.02 19.83
C PRO A 289 11.46 -0.96 19.91
N SER A 290 12.38 -0.90 18.94
CA SER A 290 13.61 -1.70 18.94
C SER A 290 14.63 -1.23 19.98
N VAL A 291 14.58 0.05 20.36
CA VAL A 291 15.51 0.68 21.31
C VAL A 291 14.95 0.69 22.72
N SER A 292 13.72 1.18 22.91
CA SER A 292 13.13 1.42 24.22
C SER A 292 11.67 0.97 24.31
N LYS A 293 11.22 0.64 25.53
CA LYS A 293 9.79 0.45 25.83
C LYS A 293 9.08 1.76 26.20
N GLN A 294 9.86 2.82 26.46
CA GLN A 294 9.33 4.15 26.78
C GLN A 294 9.13 4.97 25.51
N PRO A 295 8.11 5.85 25.46
CA PRO A 295 7.93 6.75 24.33
C PRO A 295 9.09 7.74 24.29
N LYS A 296 9.56 8.05 23.07
CA LYS A 296 10.55 9.08 22.80
C LYS A 296 9.97 10.47 23.02
N THR A 297 8.73 10.67 22.60
CA THR A 297 8.03 11.96 22.72
C THR A 297 6.55 11.73 22.96
N ARG A 298 5.97 12.51 23.88
CA ARG A 298 4.53 12.68 24.04
C ARG A 298 4.08 13.90 23.26
N MET A 299 3.16 13.72 22.33
CA MET A 299 2.57 14.78 21.52
C MET A 299 1.15 15.04 22.04
N THR A 300 0.90 16.30 22.41
CA THR A 300 -0.37 16.77 22.97
C THR A 300 -0.80 18.03 22.22
N GLY A 301 -2.10 18.32 22.21
CA GLY A 301 -2.65 19.47 21.49
C GLY A 301 -4.07 19.23 20.98
N HIS A 302 -4.44 17.97 20.78
CA HIS A 302 -5.84 17.60 20.53
C HIS A 302 -6.63 17.79 21.83
N GLN A 303 -7.81 18.38 21.72
CA GLN A 303 -8.72 18.60 22.85
C GLN A 303 -10.14 18.23 22.43
N LEU A 304 -10.92 17.78 23.39
CA LEU A 304 -12.36 17.64 23.20
C LEU A 304 -12.99 19.04 23.25
N GLU A 305 -13.40 19.57 22.10
CA GLU A 305 -14.26 20.76 22.08
C GLU A 305 -15.63 20.37 22.62
N LYS A 306 -15.90 20.73 23.87
CA LYS A 306 -17.26 20.68 24.42
C LYS A 306 -18.03 21.85 23.81
N HIS A 307 -18.87 21.59 22.82
CA HIS A 307 -19.88 22.57 22.42
C HIS A 307 -20.73 22.89 23.66
N MET A 308 -20.58 24.11 24.17
CA MET A 308 -21.47 24.66 25.17
C MET A 308 -22.87 24.74 24.53
N GLU A 309 -23.76 23.83 24.91
CA GLU A 309 -25.20 24.06 24.72
C GLU A 309 -25.55 25.37 25.42
N GLN A 310 -25.72 26.43 24.64
CA GLN A 310 -26.38 27.63 25.10
C GLN A 310 -27.81 27.24 25.48
N LYS A 311 -28.03 26.94 26.77
CA LYS A 311 -29.37 26.86 27.35
C LYS A 311 -30.06 28.20 27.09
N LYS A 312 -31.06 28.17 26.21
CA LYS A 312 -32.06 29.24 26.08
C LYS A 312 -32.91 29.32 27.34
#